data_AF-A0A7W6U222-F1
#
_entry.id   AF-A0A7W6U222-F1
#
_cell.length_a   1.000
_cell.length_b   1.000
_cell.length_c   1.000
_cell.angle_alpha   90.00
_cell.angle_beta   90.00
_cell.angle_gamma   90.00
#
_symmetry.space_group_name_H-M   'P 1'
#
loop_
_entity.id
_entity.type
_entity.pdbx_description
1 polymer ?
#
loop_
_entity_poly.entity_id
_entity_poly.type
_entity_poly.pdbx_seq_one_letter_code
_entity_poly.pdbx_strand_id
1 'polypeptide(L)' 'MKLAKLPDRTPVKMNVVFTPGLAQRLREYAAFYAETYGNKEEVAELIPFMLEAFLEGDADFRKSRKVAGGGSTAVSS' A
#
# COMPACT_ATOMS: atom_id res chain seq x y z
N MET A 1 10.48 25.46 18.64
CA MET A 1 10.53 24.41 17.60
C MET A 1 9.16 24.35 16.95
N LYS A 2 9.06 24.55 15.63
CA LYS A 2 7.78 24.53 14.91
C LYS A 2 7.65 23.17 14.24
N LEU A 3 6.63 22.40 14.63
CA LEU A 3 6.30 21.14 13.98
C LEU A 3 5.98 21.44 12.50
N ALA A 4 6.63 20.74 11.58
CA ALA A 4 6.26 20.80 10.17
C ALA A 4 4.81 20.35 10.01
N LYS A 5 4.12 20.86 8.98
CA LYS A 5 2.74 20.46 8.67
C LYS A 5 2.69 18.94 8.50
N LEU A 6 1.81 18.30 9.26
CA LEU A 6 1.63 16.85 9.18
C LEU A 6 1.20 16.46 7.76
N PRO A 7 1.65 15.30 7.25
CA PRO A 7 1.23 14.83 5.95
C PRO A 7 -0.28 14.67 5.92
N ASP A 8 -0.87 14.86 4.73
CA ASP A 8 -2.27 14.52 4.53
C ASP A 8 -2.44 13.02 4.74
N ARG A 9 -3.42 12.67 5.58
CA ARG A 9 -3.76 11.30 5.96
C ARG A 9 -5.22 10.99 5.64
N THR A 10 -5.86 11.83 4.83
CA THR A 10 -7.25 11.64 4.42
C THR A 10 -7.35 10.33 3.63
N PRO A 11 -8.12 9.33 4.10
CA PRO A 11 -8.27 8.07 3.38
C PRO A 11 -8.94 8.30 2.03
N VAL A 12 -8.42 7.66 0.99
CA VAL A 12 -9.01 7.69 -0.36
C VAL A 12 -9.70 6.36 -0.63
N LYS A 13 -11.00 6.39 -0.92
CA LYS A 13 -11.76 5.20 -1.31
C LYS A 13 -11.53 4.90 -2.80
N MET A 14 -11.16 3.67 -3.10
CA MET A 14 -11.04 3.15 -4.47
C MET A 14 -11.94 1.94 -4.66
N ASN A 15 -12.62 1.86 -5.81
CA ASN A 15 -13.39 0.68 -6.22
C ASN A 15 -12.54 -0.15 -7.19
N VAL A 16 -12.39 -1.44 -6.92
CA VAL A 16 -11.59 -2.36 -7.75
C VAL A 16 -12.41 -3.62 -8.05
N VAL A 17 -12.32 -4.12 -9.28
CA VAL A 17 -12.94 -5.38 -9.70
C VAL A 17 -11.86 -6.43 -9.89
N PHE A 18 -12.02 -7.59 -9.26
CA PHE A 18 -11.08 -8.70 -9.38
C PHE A 18 -11.61 -9.77 -10.32
N THR A 19 -10.71 -10.46 -11.01
CA THR A 19 -11.07 -11.70 -11.71
C THR A 19 -11.49 -12.76 -10.69
N PRO A 20 -12.38 -13.71 -11.05
CA PRO A 20 -12.81 -14.76 -10.11
C PRO A 20 -11.63 -15.54 -9.51
N GLY A 21 -10.61 -15.84 -10.33
CA GLY A 21 -9.42 -16.55 -9.87
C GLY A 21 -8.58 -15.76 -8.87
N LEU A 22 -8.47 -14.43 -9.03
CA LEU A 22 -7.78 -13.60 -8.05
C LEU A 22 -8.59 -13.47 -6.75
N ALA A 23 -9.90 -13.27 -6.85
CA ALA A 23 -10.78 -13.21 -5.68
C ALA A 23 -10.72 -14.51 -4.86
N GLN A 24 -10.61 -15.67 -5.52
CA GLN A 24 -10.47 -16.95 -4.85
C GLN A 24 -9.15 -17.06 -4.07
N ARG A 25 -8.02 -16.73 -4.71
CA ARG A 25 -6.71 -16.76 -4.05
C ARG A 25 -6.61 -15.78 -2.87
N LEU A 26 -7.24 -14.61 -2.98
CA LEU A 26 -7.27 -13.66 -1.87
C LEU A 26 -8.04 -14.20 -0.66
N ARG A 27 -9.15 -14.93 -0.89
CA ARG A 27 -9.90 -15.60 0.20
C ARG A 27 -9.09 -16.73 0.84
N GLU A 28 -8.39 -17.53 0.04
CA GLU A 28 -7.48 -18.57 0.53
C GLU A 28 -6.37 -17.97 1.38
N TYR A 29 -5.78 -16.85 0.94
CA TYR A 29 -4.78 -16.15 1.72
C TYR A 29 -5.36 -15.62 3.05
N ALA A 30 -6.58 -15.07 3.06
CA ALA A 30 -7.22 -14.60 4.28
C ALA A 30 -7.46 -15.74 5.29
N ALA A 31 -7.81 -16.94 4.81
CA ALA A 31 -7.92 -18.13 5.64
C ALA A 31 -6.55 -18.53 6.24
N PHE A 32 -5.51 -18.58 5.41
CA PHE A 32 -4.14 -18.85 5.86
C PHE A 32 -3.64 -17.81 6.88
N TYR A 33 -3.94 -16.53 6.68
CA TYR A 33 -3.60 -15.46 7.62
C TYR A 33 -4.27 -15.69 8.98
N ALA A 34 -5.56 -16.04 8.98
CA ALA A 34 -6.29 -16.32 10.20
C ALA A 34 -5.73 -17.54 10.95
N GLU A 35 -5.34 -18.60 10.24
CA GLU A 35 -4.67 -19.76 10.82
C GLU A 35 -3.31 -19.41 11.43
N THR A 36 -2.56 -18.52 10.78
CA THR A 36 -1.20 -18.13 11.20
C THR A 36 -1.22 -17.19 12.41
N TYR A 37 -2.16 -16.24 12.45
CA TYR A 37 -2.17 -15.14 13.42
C TYR A 37 -3.34 -15.18 14.40
N GLY A 38 -4.24 -16.15 14.27
CA GLY A 38 -5.37 -16.38 15.19
C GLY A 38 -6.54 -15.40 15.04
N ASN A 39 -6.42 -14.40 14.16
CA ASN A 39 -7.46 -13.39 13.92
C ASN A 39 -7.91 -13.43 12.46
N LYS A 40 -9.21 -13.57 12.26
CA LYS A 40 -9.81 -13.55 10.93
C LYS A 40 -9.99 -12.10 10.48
N GLU A 41 -9.27 -11.74 9.43
CA GLU A 41 -9.43 -10.47 8.73
C GLU A 41 -10.16 -10.66 7.40
N GLU A 42 -10.95 -9.66 7.00
CA GLU A 42 -11.54 -9.66 5.68
C GLU A 42 -10.49 -9.37 4.60
N VAL A 43 -10.70 -9.91 3.40
CA VAL A 43 -9.84 -9.62 2.24
C VAL A 43 -9.69 -8.11 2.01
N ALA A 44 -10.77 -7.34 2.19
CA ALA A 44 -10.75 -5.89 2.01
C ALA A 44 -9.81 -5.17 2.99
N GLU A 45 -9.67 -5.69 4.22
CA GLU A 45 -8.77 -5.13 5.24
C GLU A 45 -7.31 -5.53 4.99
N LEU A 46 -7.07 -6.70 4.38
CA LEU A 46 -5.72 -7.17 4.06
C LEU A 46 -5.14 -6.52 2.80
N ILE A 47 -5.97 -6.18 1.80
CA ILE A 47 -5.53 -5.64 0.51
C ILE A 47 -4.63 -4.39 0.67
N PRO A 48 -4.96 -3.37 1.49
CA PRO A 48 -4.09 -2.21 1.66
C PRO A 48 -2.66 -2.59 2.08
N PHE A 49 -2.52 -3.46 3.09
CA PHE A 49 -1.20 -3.90 3.58
C PHE A 49 -0.43 -4.73 2.54
N MET A 50 -1.14 -5.60 1.80
CA MET A 50 -0.54 -6.36 0.70
C MET A 50 0.01 -5.43 -0.40
N LEU A 51 -0.74 -4.39 -0.77
CA LEU A 51 -0.34 -3.44 -1.78
C LEU A 51 0.82 -2.55 -1.31
N GLU A 52 0.82 -2.13 -0.05
CA GLU A 52 1.97 -1.43 0.55
C GLU A 52 3.22 -2.30 0.50
N ALA A 53 3.16 -3.54 0.99
CA ALA A 53 4.28 -4.47 0.96
C ALA A 53 4.77 -4.75 -0.47
N PHE A 54 3.85 -4.88 -1.44
CA PHE A 54 4.19 -5.05 -2.85
C PHE A 54 4.97 -3.84 -3.40
N LEU A 55 4.48 -2.61 -3.16
CA LEU A 55 5.13 -1.38 -3.62
C LEU A 55 6.47 -1.12 -2.95
N GLU A 56 6.60 -1.48 -1.67
CA GLU A 56 7.87 -1.43 -0.94
C GLU A 56 8.87 -2.48 -1.45
N GLY A 57 8.39 -3.66 -1.85
CA GLY A 57 9.21 -4.72 -2.42
C GLY A 57 9.77 -4.38 -3.81
N ASP A 58 9.02 -3.65 -4.63
CA ASP A 58 9.41 -3.31 -6.00
C ASP A 58 10.60 -2.33 -6.05
N ALA A 59 11.78 -2.87 -6.36
CA ALA A 59 13.02 -2.09 -6.41
C ALA A 59 13.04 -1.08 -7.56
N ASP A 60 12.47 -1.40 -8.70
CA ASP A 60 12.50 -0.53 -9.88
C ASP A 60 11.49 0.61 -9.72
N PHE A 61 10.34 0.33 -9.12
CA PHE A 61 9.41 1.36 -8.64
C PHE A 61 10.06 2.30 -7.62
N ARG A 62 10.78 1.77 -6.63
CA ARG A 62 11.48 2.61 -5.65
C ARG A 62 12.58 3.47 -6.26
N LYS A 63 13.33 2.95 -7.24
CA LYS A 63 14.37 3.72 -7.96
C LYS A 63 13.75 4.86 -8.77
N SER A 64 12.65 4.61 -9.49
CA SER A 64 11.98 5.64 -10.30
C SER A 64 11.44 6.80 -9.44
N ARG A 65 10.95 6.51 -8.22
CA ARG A 65 10.52 7.54 -7.26
C ARG A 65 11.67 8.45 -6.80
N LYS A 66 12.87 7.90 -6.59
CA LYS A 66 14.06 8.70 -6.22
C LYS A 66 14.48 9.64 -7.35
N VAL A 67 14.39 9.19 -8.60
CA VAL A 67 14.67 10.01 -9.78
C VAL A 67 13.63 11.12 -9.94
N ALA A 68 12.35 10.81 -9.72
CA ALA A 68 11.27 11.81 -9.78
C ALA A 68 11.29 12.84 -8.64
N GLY A 69 11.76 12.46 -7.45
CA GLY A 69 11.89 13.35 -6.29
C GLY A 69 13.16 14.21 -6.26
N GLY A 70 14.16 13.91 -7.10
CA GLY A 70 15.43 14.65 -7.17
C GLY A 70 15.40 15.95 -7.99
N GLY A 71 14.26 16.28 -8.63
CA GLY A 71 14.11 17.45 -9.50
C GLY A 71 13.37 18.65 -8.87
N SER A 72 12.97 18.58 -7.60
CA SER A 72 12.21 19.65 -6.93
C SER A 72 12.89 20.15 -5.65
N THR A 73 14.16 20.54 -5.76
CA THR A 73 14.80 21.47 -4.83
C THR A 73 15.54 22.55 -5.63
N ALA A 74 14.77 23.36 -6.35
CA ALA A 74 15.20 24.64 -6.86
C ALA A 74 14.00 25.60 -6.81
N VAL A 75 13.71 26.13 -5.63
CA VAL A 75 13.29 27.53 -5.44
C VAL A 75 13.12 27.78 -3.95
N SER A 76 14.06 28.52 -3.36
CA SER A 76 13.84 29.47 -2.27
C SER A 76 15.14 30.23 -2.05
N SER A 77 15.14 31.47 -2.55
CA SER A 77 15.82 32.68 -2.06
C SER A 77 17.34 32.68 -1.91
#